data_AF-A0A944YXK3-F1
#
_entry.id   AF-A0A944YXK3-F1
#
_cell.length_a   1.000
_cell.length_b   1.000
_cell.length_c   1.000
_cell.angle_alpha   90.00
_cell.angle_beta   90.00
_cell.angle_gamma   90.00
#
_symmetry.space_group_name_H-M   'P 1'
#
loop_
_entity.id
_entity.type
_entity.pdbx_description
1 polymer ?
#
loop_
_entity_poly.entity_id
_entity_poly.type
_entity_poly.pdbx_seq_one_letter_code
_entity_poly.pdbx_strand_id
1 'polypeptide(L)'
;MSDKPSDAELTDEELDAQLREIADQFIDLANQQAERFHKENISQGLMYAAARFNAFVVTSHADDIAAYDQERDRAIEYFVEQYREMFTTNLDDYRNTFEDLKYAHLMSSRPN
;
A
#
# COMPACT_ATOMS: atom_id res chain seq x y z
N MET A 1 14.55 -20.99 -12.37
CA MET A 1 15.26 -21.07 -11.07
C MET A 1 14.28 -20.55 -10.05
N SER A 2 13.74 -21.44 -9.22
CA SER A 2 12.79 -21.07 -8.17
C SER A 2 13.64 -20.62 -7.00
N ASP A 3 13.86 -19.31 -6.88
CA ASP A 3 14.46 -18.75 -5.68
C ASP A 3 13.36 -18.80 -4.61
N LYS A 4 13.46 -19.80 -3.73
CA LYS A 4 12.65 -19.80 -2.51
C LYS A 4 13.15 -18.64 -1.65
N PRO A 5 12.28 -17.89 -0.97
CA PRO A 5 12.74 -16.93 0.01
C PRO A 5 13.62 -17.67 1.03
N SER A 6 14.80 -17.13 1.27
CA SER A 6 15.75 -17.58 2.29
C SER A 6 15.11 -17.41 3.68
N ASP A 7 15.21 -18.42 4.55
CA ASP A 7 14.72 -18.41 5.96
C ASP A 7 15.45 -17.40 6.87
N ALA A 8 16.18 -16.42 6.31
CA ALA A 8 16.79 -15.34 7.07
C ALA A 8 15.73 -14.26 7.36
N GLU A 9 15.59 -13.89 8.64
CA GLU A 9 14.80 -12.72 9.04
C GLU A 9 15.35 -11.48 8.32
N LEU A 10 14.48 -10.78 7.59
CA LEU A 10 14.83 -9.53 6.92
C LEU A 10 15.04 -8.43 7.95
N THR A 11 15.99 -7.54 7.69
CA THR A 11 16.06 -6.25 8.40
C THR A 11 14.87 -5.37 8.02
N ASP A 12 14.53 -4.38 8.86
CA ASP A 12 13.44 -3.44 8.57
C ASP A 12 13.62 -2.74 7.21
N GLU A 13 14.87 -2.39 6.86
CA GLU A 13 15.17 -1.73 5.58
C GLU A 13 14.97 -2.65 4.38
N GLU A 14 15.31 -3.94 4.52
CA GLU A 14 15.08 -4.96 3.48
C GLU A 14 13.59 -5.27 3.32
N LEU A 15 12.85 -5.34 4.43
CA LEU A 15 11.39 -5.50 4.41
C LEU A 15 10.73 -4.32 3.70
N ASP A 16 11.10 -3.10 4.05
CA ASP A 16 10.62 -1.88 3.41
C ASP A 16 10.91 -1.85 1.91
N ALA A 17 12.12 -2.27 1.51
CA ALA A 17 12.50 -2.35 0.10
C ALA A 17 11.64 -3.38 -0.64
N GLN A 18 11.41 -4.55 -0.04
CA GLN A 18 10.56 -5.58 -0.60
C GLN A 18 9.10 -5.13 -0.72
N LEU A 19 8.56 -4.43 0.29
CA LEU A 19 7.20 -3.87 0.25
C LEU A 19 7.06 -2.85 -0.88
N ARG A 20 8.05 -1.98 -1.08
CA ARG A 20 8.07 -1.02 -2.20
C ARG A 20 8.10 -1.73 -3.55
N GLU A 21 8.98 -2.72 -3.72
CA GLU A 21 9.06 -3.49 -4.96
C GLU A 21 7.72 -4.17 -5.31
N ILE A 22 7.06 -4.76 -4.32
CA ILE A 22 5.75 -5.39 -4.49
C ILE A 22 4.69 -4.33 -4.86
N ALA A 23 4.67 -3.19 -4.17
CA ALA A 23 3.72 -2.11 -4.44
C ALA A 23 3.88 -1.55 -5.86
N ASP A 24 5.11 -1.33 -6.31
CA ASP A 24 5.43 -0.82 -7.65
C ASP A 24 4.88 -1.75 -8.73
N GLN A 25 5.01 -3.07 -8.57
CA GLN A 25 4.46 -4.05 -9.52
C GLN A 25 2.92 -3.97 -9.61
N PHE A 26 2.23 -3.76 -8.49
CA PHE A 26 0.77 -3.56 -8.51
C PHE A 26 0.38 -2.23 -9.16
N ILE A 27 1.15 -1.16 -8.92
CA ILE A 27 0.95 0.15 -9.53
C ILE A 27 1.17 0.08 -11.04
N ASP A 28 2.20 -0.62 -11.50
CA ASP A 28 2.47 -0.83 -12.92
C ASP A 28 1.30 -1.54 -13.62
N LEU A 29 0.75 -2.58 -12.99
CA LEU A 29 -0.44 -3.23 -13.50
C LEU A 29 -1.65 -2.29 -13.51
N ALA A 30 -1.84 -1.48 -12.46
CA ALA A 30 -2.91 -0.49 -12.40
C ALA A 30 -2.78 0.56 -13.51
N ASN A 31 -1.56 1.02 -13.80
CA ASN A 31 -1.25 1.94 -14.88
C ASN A 31 -1.60 1.33 -16.26
N GLN A 32 -1.29 0.06 -16.48
CA GLN A 32 -1.69 -0.66 -17.69
C GLN A 32 -3.22 -0.76 -17.81
N GLN A 33 -3.94 -1.01 -16.70
CA GLN A 33 -5.39 -1.03 -16.72
C GLN A 33 -5.99 0.35 -17.01
N ALA A 34 -5.29 1.44 -16.69
CA ALA A 34 -5.74 2.81 -16.93
C ALA A 34 -5.82 3.17 -18.42
N GLU A 35 -5.21 2.37 -19.29
CA GLU A 35 -5.42 2.45 -20.75
C GLU A 35 -6.84 2.02 -21.17
N ARG A 36 -7.54 1.27 -20.31
CA ARG A 36 -8.82 0.63 -20.63
C ARG A 36 -9.98 1.06 -19.73
N PHE A 37 -9.71 1.38 -18.47
CA PHE A 37 -10.72 1.69 -17.46
C PHE A 37 -10.44 3.04 -16.79
N HIS A 38 -11.49 3.68 -16.27
CA HIS A 38 -11.35 4.89 -15.47
C HIS A 38 -10.54 4.62 -14.19
N LYS A 39 -9.67 5.57 -13.83
CA LYS A 39 -8.81 5.48 -12.65
C LYS A 39 -9.57 5.24 -11.34
N GLU A 40 -10.78 5.77 -11.21
CA GLU A 40 -11.65 5.56 -10.05
C GLU A 40 -12.10 4.10 -9.94
N ASN A 41 -12.39 3.45 -11.06
CA ASN A 41 -12.75 2.03 -11.09
C ASN A 41 -11.53 1.15 -10.79
N ILE A 42 -10.35 1.55 -11.26
CA ILE A 42 -9.09 0.85 -10.96
C ILE A 42 -8.76 0.96 -9.47
N SER A 43 -8.91 2.15 -8.89
CA SER A 43 -8.73 2.38 -7.45
C SER A 43 -9.67 1.48 -6.62
N GLN A 44 -10.95 1.42 -6.97
CA GLN A 44 -11.91 0.49 -6.34
C GLN A 44 -11.51 -0.98 -6.54
N GLY A 45 -11.06 -1.33 -7.74
CA GLY A 45 -10.58 -2.66 -8.08
C GLY A 45 -9.37 -3.09 -7.25
N LEU A 46 -8.39 -2.20 -7.06
CA LEU A 46 -7.23 -2.44 -6.19
C LEU A 46 -7.65 -2.63 -4.74
N MET A 47 -8.53 -1.78 -4.21
CA MET A 47 -9.03 -1.92 -2.83
C MET A 47 -9.78 -3.25 -2.65
N TYR A 48 -10.58 -3.65 -3.63
CA TYR A 48 -11.27 -4.94 -3.61
C TYR A 48 -10.30 -6.13 -3.71
N ALA A 49 -9.27 -6.04 -4.55
CA ALA A 49 -8.25 -7.07 -4.68
C ALA A 49 -7.44 -7.24 -3.39
N ALA A 50 -7.00 -6.14 -2.79
CA ALA A 50 -6.29 -6.12 -1.51
C ALA A 50 -7.14 -6.76 -0.40
N ALA A 51 -8.43 -6.41 -0.29
CA ALA A 51 -9.32 -7.00 0.69
C ALA A 51 -9.44 -8.53 0.54
N ARG A 52 -9.55 -9.04 -0.70
CA ARG A 52 -9.62 -10.48 -0.97
C ARG A 52 -8.32 -11.21 -0.61
N PHE A 53 -7.18 -10.62 -0.95
CA PHE A 53 -5.89 -11.21 -0.66
C PHE A 53 -5.62 -11.21 0.84
N ASN A 54 -5.87 -10.09 1.53
CA ASN A 54 -5.70 -9.99 2.98
C ASN A 54 -6.64 -10.95 3.74
N ALA A 55 -7.89 -11.12 3.28
CA ALA A 55 -8.80 -12.10 3.85
C ALA A 55 -8.28 -13.54 3.70
N PHE A 56 -7.67 -13.87 2.55
CA PHE A 56 -7.01 -15.15 2.34
C PHE A 56 -5.83 -15.33 3.30
N VAL A 57 -4.95 -14.33 3.45
CA VAL A 57 -3.82 -14.36 4.38
C VAL A 57 -4.28 -14.59 5.82
N VAL A 58 -5.30 -13.88 6.29
CA VAL A 58 -5.83 -14.08 7.66
C VAL A 58 -6.36 -15.51 7.82
N THR A 59 -7.13 -15.98 6.85
CA THR A 59 -7.75 -17.30 6.92
C THR A 59 -6.72 -18.42 6.84
N SER A 60 -5.61 -18.23 6.12
CA SER A 60 -4.55 -19.25 6.01
C SER A 60 -3.79 -19.48 7.32
N HIS A 61 -3.91 -18.58 8.30
CA HIS A 61 -3.30 -18.72 9.62
C HIS A 61 -4.27 -19.29 10.68
N ALA A 62 -5.55 -19.48 10.35
CA ALA A 62 -6.53 -20.03 11.28
C ALA A 62 -6.53 -21.57 11.23
N ASP A 63 -6.34 -22.21 12.38
CA ASP A 63 -6.36 -23.68 12.50
C ASP A 63 -7.78 -24.26 12.43
N ASP A 64 -8.77 -23.50 12.93
CA ASP A 64 -10.17 -23.88 12.92
C ASP A 64 -11.11 -22.65 12.88
N ILE A 65 -12.42 -22.91 12.85
CA ILE A 65 -13.44 -21.85 12.79
C ILE A 65 -13.50 -20.98 14.04
N ALA A 66 -13.14 -21.51 15.22
CA ALA A 66 -13.14 -20.75 16.46
C ALA A 66 -11.96 -19.77 16.50
N ALA A 67 -10.78 -20.21 16.05
CA ALA A 67 -9.61 -19.35 15.84
C ALA A 67 -9.90 -18.29 14.77
N TYR A 68 -10.54 -18.68 13.66
CA TYR A 68 -10.97 -17.71 12.64
C TYR A 68 -11.88 -16.62 13.21
N ASP A 69 -12.91 -17.00 13.97
CA ASP A 69 -13.87 -16.06 14.53
C ASP A 69 -13.21 -15.11 15.56
N GLN A 70 -12.23 -15.58 16.32
CA GLN A 70 -11.47 -14.78 17.28
C GLN A 70 -10.53 -13.78 16.60
N GLU A 71 -9.84 -14.19 15.54
CA GLU A 71 -8.86 -13.36 14.83
C GLU A 71 -9.52 -12.40 13.81
N ARG A 72 -10.75 -12.68 13.38
CA ARG A 72 -11.47 -11.90 12.36
C ARG A 72 -11.57 -10.41 12.72
N ASP A 73 -12.07 -10.07 13.91
CA ASP A 73 -12.30 -8.68 14.28
C ASP A 73 -10.96 -7.93 14.46
N ARG A 74 -9.95 -8.60 15.03
CA ARG A 74 -8.59 -8.06 15.16
C ARG A 74 -7.95 -7.78 13.80
N ALA A 75 -8.10 -8.71 12.85
CA ALA A 75 -7.57 -8.53 11.51
C ALA A 75 -8.25 -7.37 10.77
N ILE A 76 -9.57 -7.21 10.92
CA ILE A 76 -10.30 -6.07 10.35
C ILE A 76 -9.73 -4.75 10.90
N GLU A 77 -9.59 -4.64 12.22
CA GLU A 77 -9.05 -3.44 12.86
C GLU A 77 -7.64 -3.13 12.37
N TYR A 78 -6.76 -4.14 12.37
CA TYR A 78 -5.39 -4.03 11.88
C TYR A 78 -5.32 -3.50 10.44
N PHE A 79 -6.00 -4.15 9.48
CA PHE A 79 -5.90 -3.72 8.08
C PHE A 79 -6.52 -2.34 7.82
N VAL A 80 -7.58 -1.97 8.55
CA VAL A 80 -8.19 -0.64 8.44
C VAL A 80 -7.24 0.44 8.96
N GLU A 81 -6.58 0.19 10.09
CA GLU A 81 -5.59 1.11 10.67
C GLU A 81 -4.38 1.28 9.75
N GLN A 82 -3.80 0.17 9.29
CA GLN A 82 -2.65 0.19 8.37
C GLN A 82 -2.99 0.94 7.07
N TYR A 83 -4.15 0.68 6.46
CA TYR A 83 -4.56 1.39 5.26
C TYR A 83 -4.74 2.89 5.52
N ARG A 84 -5.35 3.26 6.66
CA ARG A 84 -5.55 4.66 7.02
C ARG A 84 -4.22 5.40 7.15
N GLU A 85 -3.25 4.80 7.82
CA GLU A 85 -1.91 5.37 8.00
C GLU A 85 -1.23 5.58 6.65
N MET A 86 -1.10 4.52 5.84
CA MET A 86 -0.47 4.61 4.51
C MET A 86 -1.16 5.64 3.62
N PHE A 87 -2.49 5.65 3.59
CA PHE A 87 -3.25 6.58 2.76
C PHE A 87 -3.07 8.04 3.21
N THR A 88 -3.07 8.28 4.54
CA THR A 88 -2.85 9.62 5.09
C THR A 88 -1.45 10.13 4.76
N THR A 89 -0.42 9.31 4.94
CA THR A 89 0.97 9.66 4.59
C THR A 89 1.09 10.04 3.11
N ASN A 90 0.52 9.25 2.20
CA ASN A 90 0.55 9.56 0.77
C ASN A 90 -0.19 10.88 0.44
N LEU A 91 -1.33 11.16 1.09
CA LEU A 91 -2.04 12.42 0.90
C LEU A 91 -1.24 13.62 1.42
N ASP A 92 -0.55 13.45 2.55
CA ASP A 92 0.33 14.47 3.11
C ASP A 92 1.53 14.75 2.20
N ASP A 93 2.09 13.72 1.55
CA ASP A 93 3.15 13.88 0.54
C ASP A 93 2.67 14.71 -0.66
N TYR A 94 1.46 14.44 -1.16
CA TYR A 94 0.85 15.27 -2.20
C TYR A 94 0.62 16.71 -1.71
N ARG A 95 0.13 16.88 -0.47
CA ARG A 95 -0.09 18.21 0.13
C ARG A 95 1.21 19.02 0.19
N ASN A 96 2.29 18.41 0.66
CA ASN A 96 3.60 19.04 0.77
C ASN A 96 4.13 19.42 -0.61
N THR A 97 3.99 18.53 -1.60
CA THR A 97 4.37 18.80 -3.00
C THR A 97 3.62 20.01 -3.57
N PHE A 98 2.33 20.15 -3.27
CA PHE A 98 1.55 21.33 -3.68
C PHE A 98 2.02 22.62 -3.00
N GLU A 99 2.36 22.57 -1.71
CA GLU A 99 2.90 23.72 -1.00
C GLU A 99 4.25 24.14 -1.58
N ASP A 100 5.15 23.21 -1.82
CA ASP A 100 6.47 23.48 -2.41
C ASP A 100 6.35 24.09 -3.81
N LEU A 101 5.54 23.49 -4.70
CA LEU A 101 5.29 24.04 -6.03
C LEU A 101 4.64 25.43 -5.97
N LYS A 102 3.67 25.61 -5.06
CA LYS A 102 3.00 26.90 -4.85
C LYS A 102 3.96 27.95 -4.34
N TYR A 103 4.95 27.62 -3.50
CA TYR A 103 5.90 28.60 -2.95
C TYR A 103 7.23 28.68 -3.72
N ALA A 104 7.46 27.81 -4.72
CA ALA A 104 8.67 27.81 -5.55
C ALA A 104 8.93 29.18 -6.20
N HIS A 105 7.87 29.85 -6.69
CA HIS A 105 7.98 31.17 -7.31
C HIS A 105 8.35 32.30 -6.32
N LEU A 106 8.09 32.12 -5.01
CA LEU A 106 8.48 33.09 -3.96
C LEU A 106 9.93 32.90 -3.53
N MET A 107 10.49 31.69 -3.66
CA MET A 107 11.89 31.40 -3.33
C MET A 107 12.88 31.85 -4.43
N SER A 108 12.43 31.93 -5.68
CA SER A 108 13.22 32.41 -6.83
C SER A 108 13.38 33.94 -6.91
N SER A 109 12.72 34.71 -6.05
CA SER A 109 12.87 36.16 -5.96
C SER A 109 13.72 36.56 -4.75
N ARG A 110 15.01 36.21 -4.75
CA ARG A 110 15.99 36.92 -3.92
C ARG A 110 16.43 38.17 -4.69
N PRO A 111 16.15 39.40 -4.19
CA PRO A 111 16.86 40.57 -4.68
C PRO A 111 18.34 40.44 -4.28
N ASN A 112 19.24 40.71 -5.22
CA ASN A 112 20.66 40.93 -4.96
C ASN A 112 20.87 42.11 -4.00
#